data_AF-A0A7L3VMG6-F1
#
_entry.id   AF-A0A7L3VMG6-F1
#
_cell.length_a   1.000
_cell.length_b   1.000
_cell.length_c   1.000
_cell.angle_alpha   90.00
_cell.angle_beta   90.00
_cell.angle_gamma   90.00
#
_symmetry.space_group_name_H-M   'P 1'
#
loop_
_entity.id
_entity.type
_entity.pdbx_description
1 polymer ?
#
loop_
_entity_poly.entity_id
_entity_poly.type
_entity_poly.pdbx_seq_one_letter_code
_entity_poly.pdbx_strand_id
1 'polypeptide(L)'
;MSSAGGRQPSQSRAIPTRTVTLSDAAQLPADYCTTPGGTLFSTTPGGTRIIYDRKFLLDRRNSPMAKTPPCHLPNIPGVTSP
;
A
#
# COMPACT_ATOMS: atom_id res chain seq x y z
N MET A 1 -13.22 43.86 -23.70
CA MET A 1 -13.68 42.53 -24.13
C MET A 1 -12.87 41.49 -23.36
N SER A 2 -13.49 40.83 -22.39
CA SER A 2 -12.83 39.87 -21.51
C SER A 2 -12.62 38.54 -22.23
N SER A 3 -11.37 38.10 -22.35
CA SER A 3 -11.00 36.81 -22.94
C SER A 3 -11.43 35.67 -22.01
N ALA A 4 -12.24 34.76 -22.53
CA ALA A 4 -12.63 33.53 -21.85
C ALA A 4 -11.42 32.58 -21.77
N GLY A 5 -10.89 32.38 -20.55
CA GLY A 5 -9.85 31.39 -20.28
C GLY A 5 -10.38 29.97 -20.45
N GLY A 6 -10.11 29.37 -21.60
CA GLY A 6 -10.45 27.97 -21.88
C GLY A 6 -9.75 27.02 -20.91
N ARG A 7 -10.54 26.17 -20.24
CA ARG A 7 -10.06 25.14 -19.32
C ARG A 7 -9.39 24.03 -20.13
N GLN A 8 -8.05 24.05 -20.19
CA GLN A 8 -7.31 22.99 -20.87
C GLN A 8 -7.52 21.64 -20.15
N PRO A 9 -7.89 20.56 -20.84
CA PRO A 9 -7.99 19.24 -20.24
C PRO A 9 -6.59 18.75 -19.84
N SER A 10 -6.42 18.39 -18.57
CA SER A 10 -5.19 17.76 -18.08
C SER A 10 -5.04 16.39 -18.74
N GLN A 11 -3.97 16.19 -19.53
CA GLN A 11 -3.65 14.85 -20.03
C GLN A 11 -3.21 13.95 -18.87
N SER A 12 -3.94 12.86 -18.64
CA SER A 12 -3.55 11.82 -17.68
C SER A 12 -2.28 11.12 -18.19
N ARG A 13 -1.18 11.24 -17.45
CA ARG A 13 0.06 10.49 -17.69
C ARG A 13 0.07 9.21 -16.83
N ALA A 14 0.70 8.15 -17.33
CA ALA A 14 0.84 6.90 -16.57
C ALA A 14 1.68 7.13 -15.30
N ILE A 15 1.23 6.57 -14.18
CA ILE A 15 1.96 6.62 -12.91
C ILE A 15 3.21 5.74 -13.03
N PRO A 16 4.42 6.27 -12.77
CA PRO A 16 5.63 5.46 -12.73
C PRO A 16 5.48 4.31 -11.73
N THR A 17 5.74 3.09 -12.19
CA THR A 17 5.58 1.88 -11.38
C THR A 17 6.94 1.22 -11.16
N ARG A 18 7.22 0.85 -9.91
CA ARG A 18 8.39 0.07 -9.53
C ARG A 18 7.95 -1.22 -8.84
N THR A 19 8.18 -2.35 -9.49
CA THR A 19 8.03 -3.65 -8.81
C THR A 19 9.23 -3.86 -7.91
N VAL A 20 8.98 -4.15 -6.64
CA VAL A 20 10.06 -4.35 -5.67
C VAL A 20 10.00 -5.78 -5.16
N THR A 21 11.06 -6.53 -5.41
CA THR A 21 11.32 -7.78 -4.71
C THR A 21 11.80 -7.43 -3.31
N LEU A 22 10.94 -7.64 -2.32
CA LEU A 22 11.31 -7.49 -0.93
C LEU A 22 11.81 -8.82 -0.39
N SER A 23 12.81 -8.77 0.49
CA SER A 23 13.39 -9.97 1.11
C SER A 23 13.05 -10.06 2.60
N ASP A 24 12.70 -8.94 3.21
CA ASP A 24 12.33 -8.83 4.63
C ASP A 24 11.19 -7.81 4.82
N ALA A 25 10.35 -7.93 5.86
CA ALA A 25 9.28 -6.95 6.13
C ALA A 25 9.74 -5.73 6.89
N ALA A 26 10.98 -5.67 7.38
CA ALA A 26 11.55 -4.36 7.71
C ALA A 26 11.56 -3.43 6.47
N GLN A 27 11.44 -3.99 5.26
CA GLN A 27 11.41 -3.24 4.00
C GLN A 27 9.98 -2.94 3.50
N LEU A 28 8.94 -3.43 4.16
CA LEU A 28 7.55 -3.10 3.85
C LEU A 28 7.22 -1.72 4.42
N PRO A 29 6.70 -0.78 3.61
CA PRO A 29 6.21 0.49 4.12
C PRO A 29 5.04 0.29 5.07
N ALA A 30 4.87 1.21 6.02
CA ALA A 30 3.78 1.16 6.98
C ALA A 30 2.40 1.48 6.37
N ASP A 31 2.38 2.10 5.19
CA ASP A 31 1.22 2.72 4.52
C ASP A 31 0.83 2.01 3.22
N TYR A 32 1.04 0.70 3.12
CA TYR A 32 0.60 -0.08 1.96
C TYR A 32 -0.93 -0.22 1.90
N CYS A 33 -1.44 -0.37 0.68
CA CYS A 33 -2.84 -0.55 0.33
C CYS A 33 -3.04 -1.84 -0.49
N THR A 34 -4.29 -2.30 -0.61
CA THR A 34 -4.66 -3.50 -1.38
C THR A 34 -5.79 -3.20 -2.34
N THR A 35 -5.68 -3.62 -3.59
CA THR A 35 -6.79 -3.55 -4.57
C THR A 35 -7.83 -4.64 -4.26
N PRO A 36 -9.10 -4.51 -4.70
CA PRO A 36 -10.08 -5.60 -4.57
C PRO A 36 -9.63 -6.94 -5.18
N GLY A 37 -8.75 -6.91 -6.20
CA GLY A 37 -8.13 -8.10 -6.80
C GLY A 37 -6.97 -8.70 -6.00
N GLY A 38 -6.63 -8.12 -4.84
CA GLY A 38 -5.61 -8.64 -3.93
C GLY A 38 -4.17 -8.20 -4.23
N THR A 39 -3.95 -7.23 -5.11
CA THR A 39 -2.61 -6.67 -5.37
C THR A 39 -2.27 -5.65 -4.29
N LEU A 40 -1.15 -5.83 -3.59
CA LEU A 40 -0.67 -4.83 -2.65
C LEU A 40 0.21 -3.80 -3.36
N PHE A 41 0.00 -2.54 -2.99
CA PHE A 41 0.76 -1.43 -3.51
C PHE A 41 0.91 -0.31 -2.49
N SER A 42 1.93 0.53 -2.65
CA SER A 42 2.03 1.82 -1.95
C SER A 42 2.37 2.92 -2.93
N THR A 43 2.19 4.17 -2.53
CA THR A 43 2.56 5.33 -3.34
C THR A 43 3.48 6.21 -2.52
N THR A 44 4.71 6.39 -2.98
CA THR A 44 5.63 7.31 -2.32
C THR A 44 5.16 8.75 -2.52
N PRO A 45 5.53 9.71 -1.66
CA PRO A 45 5.22 11.14 -1.88
C PRO A 45 5.66 11.67 -3.25
N GLY A 46 6.70 11.08 -3.85
CA GLY A 46 7.17 11.39 -5.21
C GLY A 46 6.29 10.81 -6.33
N GLY A 47 5.21 10.10 -6.01
CA GLY A 47 4.23 9.58 -6.97
C GLY A 47 4.55 8.20 -7.54
N THR A 48 5.62 7.53 -7.11
CA THR A 48 5.94 6.18 -7.62
C THR A 48 5.06 5.14 -6.94
N ARG A 49 4.44 4.26 -7.74
CA ARG A 49 3.70 3.11 -7.24
C ARG A 49 4.64 1.92 -7.01
N ILE A 50 4.68 1.41 -5.78
CA ILE A 50 5.39 0.16 -5.45
C ILE A 50 4.37 -0.97 -5.50
N ILE A 51 4.70 -2.11 -6.13
CA ILE A 51 3.85 -3.31 -6.16
C ILE A 51 4.58 -4.46 -5.46
N TYR A 52 3.89 -5.13 -4.53
CA TYR A 52 4.42 -6.27 -3.77
C TYR A 52 3.86 -7.58 -4.30
N ASP A 53 4.72 -8.61 -4.39
CA ASP A 53 4.31 -9.95 -4.83
C ASP A 53 3.56 -10.71 -3.72
N ARG A 54 2.52 -11.46 -4.12
CA ARG A 54 1.71 -12.31 -3.24
C ARG A 54 2.56 -13.31 -2.46
N LYS A 55 3.53 -13.96 -3.11
CA LYS A 55 4.40 -14.94 -2.45
C LYS A 55 5.16 -14.28 -1.30
N PHE A 56 5.78 -13.14 -1.56
CA PHE A 56 6.52 -12.39 -0.55
C PHE A 56 5.63 -12.08 0.67
N LEU A 57 4.41 -11.59 0.43
CA LEU A 57 3.48 -11.23 1.51
C LEU A 57 3.02 -12.42 2.35
N LEU A 58 2.75 -13.55 1.70
CA LEU A 58 2.38 -14.78 2.40
C LEU A 58 3.54 -15.31 3.23
N ASP A 59 4.77 -15.22 2.73
CA ASP A 59 5.96 -15.62 3.50
C ASP A 59 6.12 -14.75 4.77
N ARG A 60 5.61 -13.50 4.77
CA ARG A 60 5.66 -12.61 5.94
C ARG A 60 4.78 -13.01 7.12
N ARG A 61 3.74 -13.82 6.91
CA ARG A 61 2.89 -14.32 8.01
C ARG A 61 3.69 -15.05 9.09
N ASN A 62 4.85 -15.60 8.71
CA ASN A 62 5.70 -16.41 9.60
C ASN A 62 6.69 -15.56 10.41
N SER A 63 6.78 -14.26 10.16
CA SER A 63 7.72 -13.39 10.87
C SER A 63 7.33 -13.18 12.35
N PRO A 64 8.30 -12.97 13.26
CA PRO A 64 8.02 -12.75 14.68
C PRO A 64 7.07 -11.55 14.91
N MET A 65 7.24 -10.48 14.13
CA MET A 65 6.43 -9.27 14.22
C MET A 65 4.94 -9.51 13.94
N ALA A 66 4.61 -10.47 13.06
CA ALA A 66 3.23 -10.82 12.75
C ALA A 66 2.52 -11.58 13.90
N LYS A 67 3.27 -12.04 14.91
CA LYS A 67 2.74 -12.73 16.10
C LYS A 67 2.43 -11.78 17.25
N THR A 68 2.79 -10.50 17.12
CA THR A 68 2.51 -9.48 18.12
C THR A 68 1.24 -8.73 17.71
N PRO A 69 0.20 -8.72 18.55
CA PRO A 69 -1.01 -7.94 18.30
C PRO A 69 -0.69 -6.43 18.16
N PRO A 70 -1.43 -5.67 17.34
CA PRO A 70 -1.25 -4.23 17.24
C PRO A 70 -1.42 -3.51 18.59
N CYS A 71 -0.58 -2.51 18.85
CA CYS A 71 -0.77 -1.63 20.00
C CYS A 71 -2.19 -1.02 19.96
N HIS A 72 -2.91 -1.12 21.08
CA HIS A 72 -4.30 -0.65 21.21
C HIS A 72 -5.34 -1.44 20.40
N LEU A 73 -5.08 -2.70 20.07
CA LEU A 73 -6.14 -3.57 19.53
C LEU A 73 -7.27 -3.70 20.57
N PRO A 74 -8.52 -3.31 20.24
CA PRO A 74 -9.62 -3.40 21.19
C PRO A 74 -9.94 -4.85 21.51
N ASN A 75 -10.33 -5.16 22.75
CA ASN A 75 -10.82 -6.48 23.14
C ASN A 75 -12.32 -6.58 22.82
N ILE A 76 -12.67 -7.28 21.76
CA ILE A 76 -14.04 -7.50 21.30
C ILE A 76 -14.28 -9.01 21.40
N PRO A 77 -15.13 -9.47 22.35
CA PRO A 77 -15.37 -10.89 22.57
C PRO A 77 -15.79 -11.62 21.29
N GLY A 78 -15.07 -12.69 20.95
CA GLY A 78 -15.33 -13.50 19.76
C GLY A 78 -14.82 -12.90 18.43
N VAL A 79 -14.21 -11.71 18.44
CA VAL A 79 -13.72 -11.02 17.23
C VAL A 79 -12.22 -10.78 17.26
N THR A 80 -11.70 -10.21 18.35
CA THR A 80 -10.27 -9.89 18.49
C THR A 80 -9.66 -10.58 19.71
N SER A 81 -8.38 -10.89 19.58
CA SER A 81 -7.53 -11.38 20.67
C SER A 81 -6.31 -10.44 20.77
N PRO A 82 -6.39 -9.39 21.61
CA PRO A 82 -5.31 -8.43 21.81
C PRO A 82 -4.05 -9.03 22.41
#